data_AF-I8I918-F1
#
_entry.id   AF-I8I918-F1
#
_cell.length_a   1.000
_cell.length_b   1.000
_cell.length_c   1.000
_cell.angle_alpha   90.00
_cell.angle_beta   90.00
_cell.angle_gamma   90.00
#
_symmetry.space_group_name_H-M   'P 1'
#
loop_
_entity.id
_entity.type
_entity.pdbx_description
1 polymer ?
#
loop_
_entity_poly.entity_id
_entity_poly.type
_entity_poly.pdbx_seq_one_letter_code
_entity_poly.pdbx_strand_id
1 'polypeptide(L)'
;MLCYLHIVTDGISLRTFLGDLNQSYVSPGVSQPASQYLDYAIAESKQLKGQAIKDDLKYWKQQFETPVDCLPLLPFSRVQSRPPLSISKSFTARAFIKKETVARVKECSRQSGSASFHFYAAALQNIHVRGPRAL
;
A
#
# COMPACT_ATOMS: atom_id res chain seq x y z
N MET A 1 -22.56 -1.43 -10.99
CA MET A 1 -21.08 -1.47 -11.05
C MET A 1 -20.58 -0.05 -10.88
N LEU A 2 -19.77 0.23 -9.87
CA LEU A 2 -19.15 1.55 -9.67
C LEU A 2 -17.78 1.55 -10.34
N CYS A 3 -17.59 2.43 -11.32
CA CYS A 3 -16.28 2.71 -11.90
C CYS A 3 -15.83 4.09 -11.41
N TYR A 4 -14.60 4.19 -10.93
CA TYR A 4 -14.03 5.43 -10.43
C TYR A 4 -12.57 5.57 -10.83
N LEU A 5 -12.07 6.80 -10.81
CA LEU A 5 -10.69 7.12 -11.15
C LEU A 5 -9.84 7.15 -9.89
N HIS A 6 -8.70 6.43 -9.89
CA HIS A 6 -7.84 6.29 -8.70
C HIS A 6 -7.22 7.63 -8.24
N ILE A 7 -7.18 8.66 -9.11
CA ILE A 7 -6.75 10.02 -8.71
C ILE A 7 -7.76 10.70 -7.76
N VAL A 8 -9.02 10.29 -7.78
CA VAL A 8 -10.10 10.84 -6.94
C VAL A 8 -10.40 9.92 -5.76
N THR A 9 -10.11 8.62 -5.88
CA THR A 9 -10.54 7.63 -4.88
C THR A 9 -9.39 6.69 -4.52
N ASP A 10 -9.06 6.67 -3.23
CA ASP A 10 -8.21 5.68 -2.59
C ASP A 10 -9.03 4.74 -1.70
N GLY A 11 -8.36 3.87 -0.94
CA GLY A 11 -9.03 2.92 -0.04
C GLY A 11 -9.79 3.58 1.12
N ILE A 12 -9.35 4.75 1.59
CA ILE A 12 -10.02 5.48 2.66
C ILE A 12 -11.23 6.21 2.09
N SER A 13 -11.08 6.94 0.99
CA SER A 13 -12.14 7.64 0.28
C SER A 13 -13.26 6.69 -0.12
N LEU A 14 -12.94 5.48 -0.62
CA LEU A 14 -13.97 4.47 -0.94
C LEU A 14 -14.73 4.02 0.32
N ARG A 15 -14.04 3.80 1.44
CA ARG A 15 -14.69 3.41 2.70
C ARG A 15 -15.62 4.51 3.21
N THR A 16 -15.17 5.77 3.19
CA THR A 16 -15.98 6.93 3.59
C THR A 16 -17.20 7.06 2.68
N PHE A 17 -17.00 7.03 1.36
CA PHE A 17 -18.09 7.10 0.38
C PHE A 17 -19.15 6.00 0.59
N LEU A 18 -18.72 4.76 0.82
CA LEU A 18 -19.66 3.65 1.08
C LEU A 18 -20.39 3.83 2.41
N GLY A 19 -19.75 4.41 3.43
CA GLY A 19 -20.37 4.77 4.69
C GLY A 19 -21.46 5.82 4.52
N ASP A 20 -21.13 6.92 3.83
CA ASP A 20 -22.06 8.02 3.55
C ASP A 20 -23.24 7.57 2.68
N LEU A 21 -22.97 6.71 1.68
CA LEU A 21 -23.98 6.11 0.83
C LEU A 21 -24.97 5.27 1.64
N ASN A 22 -24.45 4.43 2.55
CA ASN A 22 -25.29 3.62 3.43
C ASN A 22 -26.13 4.48 4.37
N GLN A 23 -25.56 5.54 4.93
CA GLN A 23 -26.29 6.48 5.79
C GLN A 23 -27.40 7.20 5.02
N SER A 24 -27.10 7.71 3.83
CA SER A 24 -28.07 8.39 2.97
C SER A 24 -29.25 7.49 2.59
N TYR A 25 -28.98 6.20 2.41
CA TYR A 25 -30.03 5.22 2.10
C TYR A 25 -30.99 4.98 3.28
N VAL A 26 -30.49 5.00 4.52
CA VAL A 26 -31.29 4.78 5.73
C VAL A 26 -32.00 6.06 6.19
N SER A 27 -31.36 7.21 6.07
CA SER A 27 -31.93 8.51 6.41
C SER A 27 -31.45 9.55 5.40
N PRO A 28 -32.37 10.19 4.65
CA PRO A 28 -32.01 11.24 3.71
C PRO A 28 -31.36 12.41 4.45
N GLY A 29 -30.06 12.61 4.26
CA GLY A 29 -29.28 13.66 4.90
C GLY A 29 -27.85 13.23 5.19
N VAL A 30 -26.94 13.52 4.26
CA VAL A 30 -25.49 13.40 4.51
C VAL A 30 -24.98 14.78 4.93
N SER A 31 -24.31 14.85 6.07
CA SER A 31 -23.64 16.08 6.50
C SER A 31 -22.57 16.43 5.47
N GLN A 32 -22.52 17.70 5.06
CA GLN A 32 -21.41 18.17 4.24
C GLN A 32 -20.10 18.00 5.03
N PRO A 33 -19.00 17.55 4.39
CA PRO A 33 -17.72 17.40 5.06
C PRO A 33 -17.19 18.78 5.46
N ALA A 34 -16.53 18.84 6.62
CA ALA A 34 -16.02 20.08 7.20
C ALA A 34 -14.87 20.71 6.40
N SER A 35 -14.22 19.94 5.52
CA SER A 35 -13.13 20.42 4.66
C SER A 35 -13.14 19.67 3.33
N GLN A 36 -12.78 20.38 2.27
CA GLN A 36 -12.65 19.81 0.93
C GLN A 36 -11.20 19.42 0.66
N TYR A 37 -10.98 18.55 -0.32
CA TYR A 37 -9.62 18.15 -0.72
C TYR A 37 -8.77 19.36 -1.15
N LEU A 38 -9.39 20.40 -1.70
CA LEU A 38 -8.70 21.64 -2.08
C LEU A 38 -8.07 22.34 -0.86
N ASP A 39 -8.77 22.36 0.28
CA ASP A 39 -8.26 22.95 1.51
C ASP A 39 -7.03 22.18 2.01
N TYR A 40 -7.09 20.84 1.93
CA TYR A 40 -5.97 19.96 2.23
C TYR A 40 -4.78 20.24 1.30
N ALA A 41 -5.00 20.32 -0.02
CA ALA A 41 -3.94 20.56 -1.00
C ALA A 41 -3.24 21.92 -0.79
N ILE A 42 -3.99 22.95 -0.42
CA ILE A 42 -3.43 24.27 -0.07
C ILE A 42 -2.59 24.18 1.22
N ALA A 43 -3.06 23.46 2.23
CA ALA A 43 -2.33 23.26 3.48
C ALA A 43 -1.03 22.46 3.26
N GLU A 44 -1.09 21.37 2.49
CA GLU A 44 0.05 20.55 2.12
C GLU A 44 1.09 21.36 1.34
N SER A 45 0.66 22.13 0.34
CA SER A 45 1.55 23.03 -0.44
C SER A 45 2.30 24.03 0.44
N LYS A 46 1.67 24.56 1.50
CA LYS A 46 2.33 25.43 2.48
C LYS A 46 3.34 24.65 3.33
N GLN A 47 2.99 23.45 3.79
CA GLN A 47 3.89 22.61 4.58
C GLN A 47 5.14 22.19 3.80
N LEU A 48 5.00 21.93 2.50
CA LEU A 48 6.10 21.60 1.59
C LEU A 48 7.09 22.76 1.35
N LYS A 49 6.88 23.93 1.95
CA LYS A 49 7.85 25.04 1.97
C LYS A 49 8.65 25.11 3.28
N GLY A 50 8.31 24.28 4.26
CA GLY A 50 8.93 24.27 5.59
C GLY A 50 10.27 23.55 5.65
N GLN A 51 10.83 23.47 6.87
CA GLN A 51 12.08 22.74 7.11
C GLN A 51 11.89 21.22 7.13
N ALA A 52 10.73 20.72 7.57
CA ALA A 52 10.45 19.28 7.68
C ALA A 52 10.66 18.53 6.35
N ILE A 53 10.17 19.09 5.23
CA ILE A 53 10.37 18.46 3.91
C ILE A 53 11.85 18.42 3.50
N LYS A 54 12.67 19.38 3.94
CA LYS A 54 14.11 19.39 3.62
C LYS A 54 14.82 18.27 4.36
N ASP A 55 14.42 18.00 5.58
CA ASP A 55 14.98 16.91 6.39
C ASP A 55 14.58 15.55 5.80
N ASP A 56 13.31 15.38 5.37
CA ASP A 56 12.86 14.19 4.65
C ASP A 56 13.61 14.01 3.32
N LEU A 57 13.78 15.07 2.54
CA LEU A 57 14.55 15.04 1.29
C LEU A 57 16.00 14.66 1.53
N LYS A 58 16.62 15.18 2.60
CA LYS A 58 17.99 14.82 2.99
C LYS A 58 18.06 13.34 3.33
N TYR A 59 17.13 12.83 4.14
CA TYR A 59 17.05 11.42 4.49
C TYR A 59 16.96 10.54 3.24
N TRP A 60 16.00 10.79 2.35
CA TRP A 60 15.81 9.97 1.15
C TRP A 60 16.99 10.02 0.18
N LYS A 61 17.65 11.18 0.04
CA LYS A 61 18.89 11.30 -0.75
C LYS A 61 20.02 10.46 -0.17
N GLN A 62 20.16 10.42 1.16
CA GLN A 62 21.16 9.60 1.84
C GLN A 62 20.83 8.10 1.72
N GLN A 63 19.56 7.71 1.86
CA GLN A 63 19.14 6.31 1.73
C GLN A 63 19.41 5.72 0.34
N PHE A 64 19.34 6.55 -0.71
CA PHE A 64 19.56 6.14 -2.10
C PHE A 64 20.82 6.72 -2.72
N GLU A 65 21.81 7.11 -1.89
CA GLU A 65 23.10 7.62 -2.37
C GLU A 65 23.85 6.55 -3.18
N THR A 66 23.74 5.29 -2.74
CA THR A 66 24.22 4.13 -3.50
C THR A 66 23.08 3.55 -4.32
N PRO A 67 23.27 3.30 -5.63
CA PRO A 67 22.26 2.64 -6.45
C PRO A 67 21.88 1.28 -5.86
N VAL A 68 20.57 1.02 -5.79
CA VAL A 68 20.05 -0.29 -5.37
C VAL A 68 20.16 -1.25 -6.55
N ASP A 69 20.68 -2.45 -6.30
CA ASP A 69 20.75 -3.50 -7.30
C ASP A 69 19.35 -3.83 -7.85
N CYS A 70 19.30 -4.15 -9.14
CA CYS A 70 18.07 -4.61 -9.76
C CYS A 70 17.60 -5.89 -9.07
N LEU A 71 16.34 -5.92 -8.63
CA LEU A 71 15.74 -7.11 -8.04
C LEU A 71 15.85 -8.27 -9.05
N PRO A 72 16.48 -9.40 -8.67
CA PRO A 72 16.58 -10.55 -9.56
C PRO A 72 15.19 -11.06 -9.94
N LEU A 73 15.13 -11.81 -11.05
CA LEU A 73 13.89 -12.48 -11.41
C LEU A 73 13.47 -13.42 -10.28
N LEU A 74 12.16 -13.45 -10.02
CA LEU A 74 11.61 -14.34 -9.00
C LEU A 74 11.99 -15.79 -9.34
N PRO A 75 12.32 -16.65 -8.35
CA PRO A 75 12.78 -18.01 -8.63
C PRO A 75 11.78 -18.90 -9.39
N PHE A 76 10.50 -18.52 -9.39
CA PHE A 76 9.42 -19.17 -10.13
C PHE A 76 9.04 -18.44 -11.43
N SER A 77 9.87 -17.48 -11.87
CA SER A 77 9.71 -16.79 -13.15
C SER A 77 9.86 -17.78 -14.30
N ARG A 78 8.95 -17.72 -15.28
CA ARG A 78 9.04 -18.50 -16.53
C ARG A 78 9.88 -17.82 -17.61
N VAL A 79 10.30 -16.58 -17.38
CA VAL A 79 11.12 -15.80 -18.30
C VAL A 79 12.53 -15.62 -17.74
N GLN A 80 13.52 -15.52 -18.63
CA GLN A 80 14.94 -15.36 -18.29
C GLN A 80 15.39 -13.89 -18.26
N SER A 81 14.57 -12.95 -18.75
CA SER A 81 14.80 -11.51 -18.71
C SER A 81 13.48 -10.75 -18.59
N ARG A 82 13.55 -9.47 -18.17
CA ARG A 82 12.36 -8.60 -18.05
C ARG A 82 12.05 -7.99 -19.43
N PRO A 83 10.93 -8.35 -20.09
CA PRO A 83 10.60 -7.79 -21.39
C PRO A 83 10.24 -6.30 -21.27
N PRO A 84 10.48 -5.48 -22.31
CA PRO A 84 10.03 -4.10 -22.35
C PRO A 84 8.49 -4.02 -22.27
N LEU A 85 8.00 -3.06 -21.49
CA LEU A 85 6.56 -2.84 -21.29
C LEU A 85 5.88 -2.45 -22.60
N SER A 86 5.08 -3.34 -23.18
CA SER A 86 4.24 -3.03 -24.35
C SER A 86 2.75 -3.04 -23.99
N ILE A 87 2.29 -4.04 -23.24
CA ILE A 87 0.91 -4.19 -22.75
C ILE A 87 0.95 -4.97 -21.43
N SER A 88 0.34 -4.46 -20.37
CA SER A 88 0.27 -5.13 -19.06
C SER A 88 -0.80 -6.22 -19.08
N LYS A 89 -0.42 -7.45 -19.46
CA LYS A 89 -1.25 -8.63 -19.13
C LYS A 89 -1.18 -8.87 -17.63
N SER A 90 -2.27 -8.60 -16.92
CA SER A 90 -2.36 -8.86 -15.48
C SER A 90 -3.15 -10.15 -15.22
N PHE A 91 -2.67 -10.92 -14.25
CA PHE A 91 -3.40 -12.06 -13.69
C PHE A 91 -3.47 -11.86 -12.18
N THR A 92 -4.67 -11.99 -11.62
CA THR A 92 -4.88 -11.83 -10.18
C THR A 92 -5.13 -13.19 -9.55
N ALA A 93 -4.17 -13.65 -8.75
CA ALA A 93 -4.36 -14.78 -7.84
C ALA A 93 -4.79 -14.25 -6.46
N ARG A 94 -5.69 -15.00 -5.78
CA ARG A 94 -6.10 -14.69 -4.41
C ARG A 94 -5.88 -15.92 -3.54
N ALA A 95 -5.38 -15.69 -2.34
CA ALA A 95 -5.24 -16.70 -1.32
C ALA A 95 -5.82 -16.18 -0.01
N PHE A 96 -6.50 -17.05 0.73
CA PHE A 96 -7.03 -16.73 2.05
C PHE A 96 -6.13 -17.33 3.12
N ILE A 97 -5.77 -16.52 4.10
CA ILE A 97 -5.04 -16.97 5.28
C ILE A 97 -6.06 -17.29 6.36
N LYS A 98 -5.98 -18.51 6.92
CA LYS A 98 -6.88 -18.95 7.99
C LYS A 98 -6.81 -18.02 9.20
N LYS A 99 -7.94 -17.84 9.89
CA LYS A 99 -8.08 -16.92 11.02
C LYS A 99 -7.10 -17.24 12.16
N GLU A 100 -6.84 -18.52 12.39
CA GLU A 100 -5.92 -19.02 13.42
C GLU A 100 -4.49 -18.55 13.13
N THR A 101 -4.06 -18.62 11.86
CA THR A 101 -2.74 -18.14 11.44
C THR A 101 -2.64 -16.63 11.61
N VAL A 102 -3.67 -15.87 11.23
CA VAL A 102 -3.69 -14.41 11.42
C VAL A 102 -3.59 -14.04 12.90
N ALA A 103 -4.27 -14.77 13.78
CA ALA A 103 -4.19 -14.56 15.23
C ALA A 103 -2.75 -14.79 15.76
N ARG A 104 -2.09 -15.86 15.31
CA ARG A 104 -0.69 -16.14 15.66
C ARG A 104 0.27 -15.07 15.16
N VAL A 105 0.06 -14.54 13.95
CA VAL A 105 0.87 -13.44 13.41
C VAL A 105 0.71 -12.18 14.27
N LYS A 106 -0.52 -11.83 14.64
CA LYS A 106 -0.79 -10.68 15.52
C LYS A 106 -0.07 -10.81 16.86
N GLU A 107 -0.14 -11.99 17.48
CA GLU A 107 0.52 -12.24 18.76
C GLU A 107 2.04 -12.16 18.64
N CYS A 108 2.62 -12.75 17.60
CA CYS A 108 4.06 -12.64 17.34
C CYS A 108 4.51 -11.19 17.14
N SER A 109 3.75 -10.41 16.35
CA SER A 109 4.06 -8.99 16.14
C SER A 109 3.96 -8.19 17.44
N ARG A 110 2.97 -8.49 18.29
CA ARG A 110 2.81 -7.85 19.60
C ARG A 110 4.01 -8.14 20.51
N GLN A 111 4.47 -9.39 20.55
CA GLN A 111 5.65 -9.79 21.33
C GLN A 111 6.93 -9.12 20.85
N SER A 112 7.05 -8.85 19.55
CA SER A 112 8.20 -8.16 18.96
C SER A 112 8.07 -6.63 18.92
N GLY A 113 7.05 -6.04 19.59
CA GLY A 113 6.81 -4.59 19.59
C GLY A 113 6.54 -4.01 18.19
N SER A 114 6.06 -4.82 17.26
CA SER A 114 5.90 -4.48 15.85
C SER A 114 4.44 -4.56 15.41
N ALA A 115 4.06 -3.79 14.39
CA ALA A 115 2.79 -4.00 13.70
C ALA A 115 2.82 -5.25 12.81
N SER A 116 1.68 -5.91 12.60
CA SER A 116 1.56 -7.06 11.68
C SER A 116 2.01 -6.76 10.25
N PHE A 117 1.95 -5.50 9.84
CA PHE A 117 2.53 -5.03 8.58
C PHE A 117 4.02 -5.43 8.44
N HIS A 118 4.83 -5.21 9.48
CA HIS A 118 6.25 -5.58 9.47
C HIS A 118 6.46 -7.08 9.30
N PHE A 119 5.62 -7.90 9.96
CA PHE A 119 5.67 -9.35 9.83
C PHE A 119 5.43 -9.78 8.38
N TYR A 120 4.38 -9.25 7.74
CA TYR A 120 4.08 -9.59 6.34
C TYR A 120 5.16 -9.07 5.38
N ALA A 121 5.72 -7.88 5.63
CA ALA A 121 6.82 -7.35 4.84
C ALA A 121 8.07 -8.24 4.93
N ALA A 122 8.42 -8.70 6.14
CA ALA A 122 9.54 -9.62 6.35
C ALA A 122 9.29 -11.00 5.72
N ALA A 123 8.07 -11.52 5.80
CA ALA A 123 7.68 -12.75 5.12
C ALA A 123 7.81 -12.62 3.60
N LEU A 124 7.35 -11.50 3.03
CA LEU A 124 7.48 -11.21 1.60
C LEU A 124 8.95 -11.11 1.19
N GLN A 125 9.79 -10.40 1.95
CA GLN A 125 11.22 -10.32 1.69
C GLN A 125 11.90 -11.69 1.70
N ASN A 126 11.53 -12.56 2.66
CA ASN A 126 12.03 -13.93 2.69
C ASN A 126 11.63 -14.77 1.47
N ILE A 127 10.40 -14.60 0.97
CA ILE A 127 9.94 -15.30 -0.25
C ILE A 127 10.72 -14.84 -1.49
N HIS A 128 11.11 -13.57 -1.55
CA HIS A 128 11.94 -13.05 -2.65
C HIS A 128 13.37 -13.60 -2.60
N VAL A 129 13.93 -13.77 -1.41
CA VAL A 129 15.32 -14.25 -1.22
C VAL A 129 15.42 -15.77 -1.31
N ARG A 130 14.41 -16.50 -0.81
CA ARG A 130 14.37 -17.96 -0.81
C ARG A 130 13.28 -18.39 -1.79
N GLY A 131 13.69 -18.81 -2.98
CA GLY A 131 12.79 -19.46 -3.93
C GLY A 131 11.99 -20.60 -3.29
N PRO A 132 10.83 -20.96 -3.83
CA PRO A 132 10.01 -22.03 -3.26
C PRO A 132 10.89 -23.28 -3.15
N ARG A 133 11.10 -23.76 -1.91
CA ARG A 133 11.65 -25.09 -1.69
C ARG A 133 10.66 -26.04 -2.36
N ALA A 134 11.10 -26.66 -3.46
CA ALA A 134 10.35 -27.73 -4.11
C ALA A 134 9.97 -28.76 -3.04
N LEU A 135 8.67 -29.00 -2.90
CA LEU A 135 8.13 -30.22 -2.29
C LEU A 135 8.19 -31.34 -3.33
#